data_AF-A0A7V2WVV8-F1
#
_entry.id   AF-A0A7V2WVV8-F1
#
_cell.length_a   1.000
_cell.length_b   1.000
_cell.length_c   1.000
_cell.angle_alpha   90.00
_cell.angle_beta   90.00
_cell.angle_gamma   90.00
#
_symmetry.space_group_name_H-M   'P 1'
#
loop_
_entity.id
_entity.type
_entity.pdbx_description
1 polymer ?
#
loop_
_entity_poly.entity_id
_entity_poly.type
_entity_poly.pdbx_seq_one_letter_code
_entity_poly.pdbx_strand_id
1 'polypeptide(L)'
;MKHKYNEYLANGYPIASGVIEGACRYVVKDRMERTGMRWIMSGAEAMLNLRCITLNGDWQAFMSFHINKVQQQRYFSAANDEFFWENKLA
;
A
#
# COMPACT_ATOMS: atom_id res chain seq x y z
N MET A 1 3.46 35.64 11.60
CA MET A 1 2.46 34.61 11.22
C MET A 1 2.34 33.64 12.39
N LYS A 2 1.32 33.77 13.26
CA LYS A 2 1.13 32.84 14.40
C LYS A 2 0.51 31.55 13.85
N HIS A 3 1.22 30.44 13.96
CA HIS A 3 0.70 29.12 13.59
C HIS A 3 -0.54 28.79 14.44
N LYS A 4 -1.65 28.42 13.79
CA LYS A 4 -2.91 27.93 14.40
C LYS A 4 -2.77 26.54 15.06
N TYR A 5 -1.56 26.19 15.48
CA TYR A 5 -1.22 24.85 15.96
C TYR A 5 -2.03 24.47 17.21
N ASN A 6 -2.20 25.40 18.14
CA ASN A 6 -3.00 25.19 19.35
C ASN A 6 -4.49 25.03 19.03
N GLU A 7 -5.01 25.74 18.03
CA GLU A 7 -6.41 25.67 17.60
C GLU A 7 -6.71 24.29 16.98
N TYR A 8 -5.75 23.76 16.21
CA TYR A 8 -5.89 22.45 15.60
C TYR A 8 -5.75 21.29 16.60
N LEU A 9 -4.87 21.41 17.59
CA LEU A 9 -4.77 20.46 18.71
C LEU A 9 -6.03 20.48 19.58
N ALA A 10 -6.58 21.67 19.89
CA ALA A 10 -7.81 21.81 20.66
C ALA A 10 -9.03 21.22 19.94
N ASN A 11 -9.05 21.27 18.60
CA ASN A 11 -10.08 20.65 17.76
C ASN A 11 -9.87 19.13 17.56
N GLY A 12 -8.85 18.53 18.19
CA GLY A 12 -8.59 17.09 18.12
C GLY A 12 -8.11 16.60 16.76
N TYR A 13 -7.66 17.50 15.86
CA TYR A 13 -7.11 17.07 14.58
C TYR A 13 -5.81 16.30 14.81
N PRO A 14 -5.62 15.15 14.14
CA PRO A 14 -4.38 14.38 14.24
C PRO A 14 -3.32 15.07 13.36
N ILE A 15 -2.86 16.23 13.80
CA ILE A 15 -1.81 17.02 13.16
C ILE A 15 -0.51 16.85 13.96
N ALA A 16 0.48 16.21 13.33
CA ALA A 16 1.79 15.95 13.93
C ALA A 16 1.71 15.37 15.36
N SER A 17 0.82 14.38 15.55
CA SER A 17 0.90 13.52 16.73
C SER A 17 2.09 12.58 16.55
N GLY A 18 2.81 12.24 17.63
CA GLY A 18 3.97 11.34 17.55
C GLY A 18 3.67 9.98 16.90
N VAL A 19 2.40 9.57 16.84
CA VAL A 19 1.94 8.38 16.11
C VAL A 19 2.08 8.56 14.60
N ILE A 20 1.68 9.70 14.03
CA ILE A 20 1.82 9.97 12.59
C ILE A 20 3.30 10.10 12.22
N GLU A 21 4.08 10.83 13.02
CA GLU A 21 5.52 10.95 12.78
C GLU A 21 6.23 9.60 12.92
N GLY A 22 5.80 8.78 13.89
CA GLY A 22 6.26 7.41 14.08
C GLY A 22 5.95 6.53 12.87
N ALA A 23 4.73 6.61 12.34
CA ALA A 23 4.34 5.89 11.13
C ALA A 23 5.14 6.34 9.91
N CYS A 24 5.33 7.64 9.68
CA CYS A 24 6.16 8.14 8.59
C CYS A 24 7.63 7.72 8.71
N ARG A 25 8.19 7.77 9.92
CA ARG A 25 9.55 7.28 10.19
C ARG A 25 9.66 5.79 9.87
N TYR A 26 8.72 5.02 10.42
CA TYR A 26 8.73 3.58 10.28
C TYR A 26 8.49 3.14 8.84
N VAL A 27 7.52 3.71 8.12
CA VAL A 27 7.15 3.31 6.75
C VAL A 27 8.06 3.92 5.69
N VAL A 28 8.53 5.16 5.85
CA VAL A 28 9.33 5.84 4.84
C VAL A 28 10.81 5.84 5.23
N LYS A 29 11.15 6.50 6.33
CA LYS A 29 12.54 6.85 6.67
C LYS A 29 13.45 5.63 6.76
N ASP A 30 13.04 4.61 7.49
CA ASP A 30 13.83 3.40 7.74
C ASP A 30 14.22 2.62 6.46
N ARG A 31 13.42 2.74 5.39
CA ARG A 31 13.70 2.07 4.12
C ARG A 31 14.27 2.98 3.06
N MET A 32 13.89 4.25 3.05
CA MET A 32 14.21 5.16 1.96
C MET A 32 15.53 5.90 2.15
N GLU A 33 15.98 6.10 3.40
CA GLU A 33 17.16 6.91 3.74
C GLU A 33 18.40 6.09 4.13
N ARG A 34 18.45 4.79 3.83
CA ARG A 34 19.66 4.00 4.10
C ARG A 34 20.78 4.37 3.12
N THR A 35 22.02 4.23 3.57
CA THR A 35 23.22 4.53 2.78
C THR A 35 23.21 3.81 1.44
N GLY A 36 23.53 4.55 0.37
CA GLY A 36 23.64 4.03 -0.99
C GLY A 36 22.30 3.91 -1.73
N MET A 37 21.18 4.30 -1.13
CA MET A 37 19.89 4.22 -1.80
C MET A 37 19.65 5.40 -2.74
N ARG A 38 19.17 5.07 -3.94
CA ARG A 38 18.83 6.01 -5.00
C ARG A 38 17.47 5.61 -5.52
N TRP A 39 16.55 6.57 -5.57
CA TRP A 39 15.17 6.33 -5.96
C TRP A 39 14.77 7.26 -7.08
N ILE A 40 14.05 6.69 -8.03
CA ILE A 40 13.14 7.44 -8.90
C ILE A 40 11.75 7.40 -8.26
N MET A 41 10.90 8.38 -8.54
CA MET A 41 9.57 8.50 -7.90
C MET A 41 8.74 7.23 -8.02
N SER A 42 8.67 6.63 -9.22
CA SER A 42 7.92 5.38 -9.43
C SER A 42 8.46 4.20 -8.63
N GLY A 43 9.80 4.10 -8.48
CA GLY A 43 10.43 3.06 -7.69
C GLY A 43 10.23 3.26 -6.18
N ALA A 44 10.28 4.51 -5.73
CA ALA A 44 9.98 4.87 -4.34
C ALA A 44 8.54 4.51 -3.97
N GLU A 45 7.58 4.90 -4.80
CA GLU A 45 6.17 4.61 -4.61
C GLU A 45 5.89 3.09 -4.57
N ALA A 46 6.43 2.34 -5.54
CA ALA A 46 6.29 0.89 -5.56
C ALA A 46 6.87 0.23 -4.30
N MET A 47 8.04 0.68 -3.84
CA MET A 47 8.66 0.18 -2.61
C MET A 47 7.83 0.49 -1.37
N LEU A 48 7.30 1.72 -1.26
CA LEU A 48 6.46 2.12 -0.13
C LEU A 48 5.17 1.31 -0.07
N ASN A 49 4.53 1.06 -1.22
CA ASN A 49 3.33 0.23 -1.30
C ASN A 49 3.59 -1.21 -0.80
N LEU A 50 4.68 -1.85 -1.27
CA LEU A 50 5.09 -3.16 -0.78
C LEU A 50 5.39 -3.17 0.72
N ARG A 51 5.96 -2.07 1.22
CA ARG A 51 6.26 -1.93 2.63
C ARG A 51 5.00 -1.82 3.47
N CYS A 52 3.99 -1.06 3.03
CA CYS A 52 2.68 -1.02 3.70
C CYS A 52 2.06 -2.42 3.79
N ILE A 53 2.07 -3.19 2.69
CA ILE A 53 1.56 -4.57 2.68
C ILE A 53 2.31 -5.44 3.71
N THR A 54 3.63 -5.33 3.73
CA THR A 54 4.49 -6.12 4.63
C THR A 54 4.26 -5.76 6.09
N LEU A 55 4.18 -4.47 6.41
CA LEU A 55 4.02 -3.98 7.78
C LEU A 55 2.63 -4.28 8.36
N ASN A 56 1.61 -4.27 7.51
CA ASN A 56 0.26 -4.63 7.91
C ASN A 56 0.02 -6.15 7.96
N GLY A 57 0.89 -6.96 7.36
CA GLY A 57 0.70 -8.42 7.26
C GLY A 57 -0.26 -8.85 6.13
N ASP A 58 -0.56 -7.96 5.20
CA ASP A 58 -1.60 -8.13 4.17
C ASP A 58 -1.13 -8.93 2.94
N TRP A 59 -0.01 -9.65 3.03
CA TRP A 59 0.59 -10.33 1.88
C TRP A 59 -0.35 -11.33 1.21
N GLN A 60 -1.12 -12.08 2.01
CA GLN A 60 -2.06 -13.06 1.47
C GLN A 60 -3.17 -12.36 0.67
N ALA A 61 -3.79 -11.32 1.24
CA ALA A 61 -4.84 -10.55 0.58
C ALA A 61 -4.33 -9.87 -0.70
N PHE A 62 -3.14 -9.28 -0.64
CA PHE A 62 -2.49 -8.67 -1.80
C PHE A 62 -2.22 -9.68 -2.91
N MET A 63 -1.71 -10.87 -2.59
CA MET A 63 -1.43 -11.89 -3.59
C MET A 63 -2.69 -12.42 -4.27
N SER A 64 -3.74 -12.69 -3.49
CA SER A 64 -5.04 -13.08 -4.05
C SER A 64 -5.58 -12.01 -5.00
N PHE A 65 -5.55 -10.74 -4.59
CA PHE A 65 -5.94 -9.62 -5.44
C PHE A 65 -5.09 -9.53 -6.72
N HIS A 66 -3.76 -9.63 -6.60
CA HIS A 66 -2.85 -9.51 -7.72
C HIS A 66 -3.05 -10.63 -8.75
N ILE A 67 -3.20 -11.87 -8.29
CA ILE A 67 -3.48 -13.03 -9.14
C ILE A 67 -4.78 -12.82 -9.92
N ASN A 68 -5.86 -12.47 -9.23
CA ASN A 68 -7.17 -12.24 -9.87
C ASN A 68 -7.09 -11.11 -10.91
N LYS A 69 -6.41 -10.00 -10.58
CA LYS A 69 -6.24 -8.87 -11.49
C LYS A 69 -5.43 -9.25 -12.73
N VAL A 70 -4.32 -9.97 -12.57
CA VAL A 70 -3.50 -10.43 -13.70
C VAL A 70 -4.27 -11.42 -14.57
N GLN A 71 -5.08 -12.27 -13.95
CA GLN A 71 -5.93 -13.23 -14.66
C GLN A 71 -6.98 -12.54 -15.53
N GLN A 72 -7.72 -11.56 -14.98
CA GLN A 72 -8.69 -10.76 -15.73
C GLN A 72 -8.06 -9.97 -16.90
N GLN A 73 -6.81 -9.51 -16.74
CA GLN A 73 -6.11 -8.78 -17.79
C GLN A 73 -5.63 -9.69 -18.94
N ARG A 74 -5.28 -10.94 -18.64
CA ARG A 74 -4.71 -11.88 -19.61
C ARG A 74 -5.75 -12.78 -20.28
N TYR A 75 -6.84 -13.07 -19.60
CA TYR A 75 -7.85 -14.01 -20.06
C TYR A 75 -9.22 -13.34 -19.99
N PHE A 76 -10.00 -13.41 -21.08
CA PHE A 76 -11.42 -13.04 -21.07
C PHE A 76 -12.24 -13.91 -20.10
N SER A 77 -11.79 -15.15 -19.86
CA SER A 77 -12.30 -16.09 -18.86
C SER A 77 -11.09 -16.87 -18.33
N ALA A 78 -10.72 -16.64 -17.08
CA ALA A 78 -9.57 -17.31 -16.47
C ALA A 78 -9.99 -18.66 -15.88
N ALA A 79 -9.11 -19.66 -15.89
CA ALA A 79 -9.41 -21.01 -15.38
C ALA A 79 -9.77 -21.07 -13.87
N ASN A 80 -9.57 -19.97 -13.14
CA ASN A 80 -9.93 -19.80 -11.74
C ASN A 80 -11.26 -19.05 -11.52
N ASP A 81 -11.95 -18.62 -12.58
CA ASP A 81 -13.32 -18.13 -12.47
C ASP A 81 -14.29 -19.30 -12.29
N GLU A 82 -15.28 -19.18 -11.41
CA GLU A 82 -16.42 -20.11 -11.33
C GLU A 82 -17.08 -20.27 -12.71
N PHE A 83 -17.15 -19.19 -13.48
CA PHE A 83 -17.69 -19.15 -14.84
C PHE A 83 -16.95 -20.04 -15.86
N PHE A 84 -15.67 -20.34 -15.63
CA PHE A 84 -14.88 -21.23 -16.50
C PHE A 84 -15.28 -22.70 -16.31
N TRP A 85 -15.57 -23.13 -15.07
CA TRP A 85 -15.98 -24.50 -14.79
C TRP A 85 -17.41 -24.79 -15.23
N GLU A 86 -18.31 -23.80 -15.16
CA GLU A 86 -19.70 -23.93 -15.62
C GLU A 86 -19.81 -24.09 -17.15
N ASN A 87 -18.94 -23.47 -17.93
CA ASN A 87 -18.98 -23.54 -19.41
C ASN A 87 -18.19 -24.70 -20.03
N LYS A 88 -17.40 -25.46 -19.25
CA LYS A 88 -16.57 -26.56 -19.77
C LYS A 88 -17.30 -27.92 -19.80
N LEU A 89 -18.48 -28.00 -19.18
CA LEU A 89 -19.29 -29.22 -19.05
C LEU A 89 -20.61 -29.17 -19.85
N ALA A 90 -20.82 -28.14 -20.66
CA ALA A 90 -21.88 -28.04 -21.67
C ALA A 90 -21.33 -28.42 -23.05
#